data_AF-A0A945BJ96-F1
#
_entry.id   AF-A0A945BJ96-F1
#
_cell.length_a   1.000
_cell.length_b   1.000
_cell.length_c   1.000
_cell.angle_alpha   90.00
_cell.angle_beta   90.00
_cell.angle_gamma   90.00
#
_symmetry.space_group_name_H-M   'P 1'
#
loop_
_entity.id
_entity.type
_entity.pdbx_description
1 polymer ?
#
loop_
_entity_poly.entity_id
_entity_poly.type
_entity_poly.pdbx_seq_one_letter_code
_entity_poly.pdbx_strand_id
1 'polypeptide(L)'
;MKGTKQSRRLAKQLFKSCQVDDRLNADRVRKAVGLLIEQKPRGYFGILQNLKRLVKLDEASRSAHVESAVALGQAQQEDVRNSLNRLKGGDVTMEFATNPDLIGGMRVK
;
A
#
# COMPACT_ATOMS: atom_id res chain seq x y z
N MET A 1 -5.19 -26.47 9.40
CA MET A 1 -6.07 -25.34 9.71
C MET A 1 -6.81 -24.86 8.45
N LYS A 2 -8.12 -25.15 8.32
CA LYS A 2 -8.92 -25.04 7.08
C LYS A 2 -9.63 -23.68 6.85
N GLY A 3 -9.25 -22.61 7.55
CA GLY A 3 -9.94 -21.30 7.48
C GLY A 3 -9.33 -20.24 6.54
N THR A 4 -8.13 -20.44 6.00
CA THR A 4 -7.34 -19.36 5.37
C THR A 4 -7.87 -18.88 4.02
N LYS A 5 -8.42 -19.77 3.18
CA LYS A 5 -8.90 -19.39 1.82
C LYS A 5 -10.16 -18.54 1.87
N GLN A 6 -11.12 -18.88 2.73
CA GLN A 6 -12.38 -18.13 2.86
C GLN A 6 -12.13 -16.76 3.49
N SER A 7 -11.35 -16.68 4.56
CA SER A 7 -10.99 -15.40 5.18
C SER A 7 -10.26 -14.47 4.20
N ARG A 8 -9.36 -15.00 3.37
CA ARG A 8 -8.68 -14.21 2.33
C ARG A 8 -9.64 -13.73 1.24
N ARG A 9 -10.60 -14.56 0.81
CA ARG A 9 -11.61 -14.16 -0.19
C ARG A 9 -12.50 -13.05 0.35
N LEU A 10 -13.01 -13.20 1.57
CA LEU A 10 -13.85 -12.19 2.22
C LEU A 10 -13.08 -10.88 2.44
N ALA A 11 -11.83 -10.95 2.91
CA ALA A 11 -10.98 -9.77 3.08
C ALA A 11 -10.78 -9.02 1.75
N LYS A 12 -10.57 -9.73 0.63
CA LYS A 12 -10.46 -9.09 -0.70
C LYS A 12 -11.76 -8.43 -1.14
N GLN A 13 -12.92 -9.04 -0.88
CA GLN A 13 -14.21 -8.46 -1.21
C GLN A 13 -14.47 -7.20 -0.39
N LEU A 14 -14.20 -7.26 0.93
CA LEU A 14 -14.32 -6.12 1.84
C LEU A 14 -13.37 -4.97 1.44
N PHE A 15 -12.15 -5.33 1.06
CA PHE A 15 -11.15 -4.37 0.59
C PHE A 15 -11.62 -3.65 -0.68
N LYS A 16 -12.15 -4.39 -1.67
CA LYS A 16 -12.74 -3.79 -2.88
C LYS A 16 -13.95 -2.89 -2.59
N SER A 17 -14.83 -3.26 -1.65
CA SER A 17 -15.97 -2.40 -1.30
C SER A 17 -15.55 -1.11 -0.57
N CYS A 18 -14.36 -1.09 0.03
CA CYS A 18 -13.79 0.09 0.65
C CYS A 18 -13.06 1.02 -0.35
N GLN A 19 -12.86 0.59 -1.60
CA GLN A 19 -12.28 1.42 -2.64
C GLN A 19 -13.35 2.33 -3.26
N VAL A 20 -12.99 3.58 -3.52
CA VAL A 20 -13.78 4.60 -4.22
C VAL A 20 -12.82 5.24 -5.22
N ASP A 21 -13.18 5.25 -6.51
CA ASP A 21 -12.35 5.80 -7.60
C ASP A 21 -10.91 5.27 -7.58
N ASP A 22 -10.78 3.94 -7.49
CA ASP A 22 -9.50 3.21 -7.37
C ASP A 22 -8.64 3.58 -6.14
N ARG A 23 -9.18 4.36 -5.20
CA ARG A 23 -8.52 4.76 -3.96
C ARG A 23 -9.20 4.14 -2.76
N LEU A 24 -8.40 3.58 -1.85
CA LEU A 24 -8.93 3.10 -0.57
C LEU A 24 -9.41 4.29 0.27
N ASN A 25 -10.68 4.26 0.69
CA ASN A 25 -11.24 5.25 1.59
C ASN A 25 -11.08 4.80 3.05
N ALA A 26 -10.32 5.56 3.85
CA ALA A 26 -10.01 5.23 5.24
C ALA A 26 -11.26 5.13 6.13
N ASP A 27 -12.26 6.00 5.92
CA ASP A 27 -13.50 5.99 6.69
C ASP A 27 -14.33 4.74 6.41
N ARG A 28 -14.39 4.30 5.14
CA ARG A 28 -15.05 3.04 4.76
C ARG A 28 -14.37 1.84 5.39
N VAL A 29 -13.03 1.81 5.40
CA VAL A 29 -12.28 0.73 6.08
C VAL A 29 -12.58 0.73 7.57
N ARG A 30 -12.56 1.89 8.24
CA ARG A 30 -12.87 1.99 9.67
C ARG A 30 -14.28 1.50 9.99
N LYS A 31 -15.28 1.91 9.19
CA LYS A 31 -16.66 1.42 9.31
C LYS A 31 -16.76 -0.09 9.09
N ALA A 32 -16.12 -0.61 8.05
CA ALA A 32 -16.13 -2.04 7.73
C ALA A 32 -15.48 -2.89 8.84
N VAL A 33 -14.37 -2.42 9.43
CA VAL A 33 -13.74 -3.04 10.59
C VAL A 33 -14.65 -2.99 11.82
N GLY A 34 -15.30 -1.85 12.09
CA GLY A 34 -16.27 -1.70 13.18
C GLY A 34 -17.40 -2.73 13.09
N LEU A 35 -18.06 -2.81 11.93
CA LEU A 35 -19.11 -3.79 11.68
C LEU A 35 -18.63 -5.24 11.83
N LEU A 36 -17.40 -5.54 11.41
CA LEU A 36 -16.82 -6.88 11.54
C LEU A 36 -16.55 -7.26 13.00
N ILE A 37 -16.18 -6.27 13.82
CA ILE A 37 -15.96 -6.43 15.27
C ILE A 37 -17.28 -6.51 16.04
N GLU A 38 -18.33 -5.85 15.58
CA GLU A 38 -19.67 -5.93 16.16
C GLU A 38 -20.33 -7.27 15.86
N GLN A 39 -20.33 -7.71 14.59
CA GLN A 39 -21.00 -8.94 14.18
C GLN A 39 -20.20 -10.21 14.52
N LYS A 40 -18.89 -10.10 14.73
CA LYS A 40 -17.95 -11.21 15.04
C LYS A 40 -18.24 -12.52 14.30
N PRO A 41 -18.37 -12.51 12.97
CA PRO A 41 -18.63 -13.73 12.21
C PRO A 41 -17.49 -14.75 12.40
N ARG A 42 -17.79 -16.03 12.18
CA ARG A 42 -16.80 -17.10 12.35
C ARG A 42 -15.57 -16.85 11.48
N GLY A 43 -14.39 -16.78 12.10
CA GLY A 43 -13.13 -16.49 11.40
C GLY A 43 -12.85 -15.01 11.12
N TYR A 44 -13.56 -14.08 11.78
CA TYR A 44 -13.35 -12.62 11.65
C TYR A 44 -11.89 -12.21 11.85
N PHE A 45 -11.16 -12.83 12.78
CA PHE A 45 -9.75 -12.53 13.03
C PHE A 45 -8.88 -12.75 11.78
N GLY A 46 -9.12 -13.84 11.05
CA GLY A 46 -8.42 -14.12 9.80
C GLY A 46 -8.77 -13.11 8.70
N ILE A 47 -10.02 -12.63 8.67
CA ILE A 47 -10.45 -11.59 7.73
C ILE A 47 -9.73 -10.28 8.05
N LEU A 48 -9.71 -9.86 9.31
CA LEU A 48 -9.02 -8.64 9.77
C LEU A 48 -7.52 -8.69 9.47
N GLN A 49 -6.86 -9.82 9.72
CA GLN A 49 -5.43 -9.97 9.43
C GLN A 49 -5.13 -9.83 7.93
N ASN A 50 -5.94 -10.45 7.07
CA ASN A 50 -5.78 -10.33 5.62
C ASN A 50 -6.12 -8.91 5.13
N LEU A 51 -7.17 -8.28 5.68
CA LEU A 51 -7.56 -6.92 5.35
C LEU A 51 -6.44 -5.93 5.71
N LYS A 52 -5.90 -6.01 6.93
CA LYS A 52 -4.75 -5.19 7.37
C LYS A 52 -3.57 -5.31 6.42
N ARG A 53 -3.27 -6.53 5.94
CA ARG A 53 -2.20 -6.75 4.97
C ARG A 53 -2.48 -6.06 3.63
N LEU A 54 -3.71 -6.13 3.13
CA LEU A 54 -4.09 -5.46 1.88
C LEU A 54 -3.99 -3.94 2.01
N VAL A 55 -4.49 -3.36 3.10
CA VAL A 55 -4.39 -1.92 3.37
C VAL A 55 -2.94 -1.46 3.41
N LYS A 56 -2.07 -2.20 4.13
CA LYS A 56 -0.63 -1.91 4.16
C LYS A 56 0.03 -1.97 2.78
N LEU A 57 -0.32 -2.96 1.96
CA LEU A 57 0.25 -3.08 0.61
C LEU A 57 -0.21 -1.96 -0.30
N ASP A 58 -1.46 -1.53 -0.15
CA ASP A 58 -2.05 -0.45 -0.92
C ASP A 58 -1.46 0.91 -0.54
N GLU A 59 -1.22 1.14 0.75
CA GLU A 59 -0.48 2.29 1.27
C GLU A 59 0.98 2.27 0.80
N ALA A 60 1.67 1.13 0.95
CA ALA A 60 3.05 0.98 0.48
C ALA A 60 3.18 1.10 -1.04
N SER A 61 2.16 0.70 -1.81
CA SER A 61 2.17 0.87 -3.27
C SER A 61 2.05 2.34 -3.70
N ARG A 62 1.55 3.20 -2.80
CA ARG A 62 1.35 4.64 -3.00
C ARG A 62 2.53 5.50 -2.53
N SER A 63 3.42 4.96 -1.71
CA SER A 63 4.67 5.59 -1.29
C SER A 63 5.84 4.96 -2.03
N ALA A 64 6.48 5.69 -2.93
CA ALA A 64 7.78 5.25 -3.48
C ALA A 64 8.88 5.98 -2.71
N HIS A 65 9.59 5.24 -1.87
CA HIS A 65 10.79 5.78 -1.23
C HIS A 65 11.98 5.52 -2.15
N VAL A 66 12.56 6.58 -2.68
CA VAL A 66 13.71 6.54 -3.56
C VAL A 66 14.94 6.88 -2.74
N GLU A 67 15.71 5.86 -2.37
CA GLU A 67 16.99 6.01 -1.69
C GLU A 67 18.11 6.09 -2.75
N SER A 68 18.94 7.14 -2.71
CA SER A 68 20.09 7.31 -3.62
C SER A 68 21.39 7.46 -2.84
N ALA A 69 22.48 6.87 -3.36
CA ALA A 69 23.82 6.98 -2.78
C ALA A 69 24.39 8.41 -2.81
N VAL A 70 23.94 9.23 -3.77
CA VAL A 70 24.34 10.63 -3.95
C VAL A 70 23.07 11.48 -4.06
N ALA A 71 23.13 12.73 -3.59
CA ALA A 71 22.04 13.69 -3.78
C ALA A 71 21.69 13.80 -5.26
N LEU A 72 20.48 13.36 -5.63
CA LEU A 72 19.97 13.48 -6.99
C LEU A 72 19.73 14.95 -7.30
N GLY A 73 20.28 15.44 -8.43
CA GLY A 73 19.99 16.79 -8.92
C GLY A 73 18.50 16.93 -9.29
N GLN A 74 17.97 18.15 -9.26
CA GLN A 74 16.53 18.40 -9.49
C GLN A 74 16.02 17.82 -10.82
N ALA A 75 16.82 17.90 -11.89
CA ALA A 75 16.46 17.31 -13.19
C ALA A 75 16.32 15.77 -13.14
N GLN A 76 17.21 15.09 -12.41
CA GLN A 76 17.15 13.63 -12.24
C GLN A 76 15.99 13.20 -11.33
N GLN A 77 15.66 14.01 -10.31
CA GLN A 77 14.49 13.75 -9.46
C GLN A 77 13.19 13.82 -10.27
N GLU A 78 13.06 14.82 -11.16
CA GLU A 78 11.89 14.96 -12.03
C GLU A 78 11.78 13.82 -13.06
N ASP A 79 12.88 13.39 -13.68
CA ASP A 79 12.89 12.25 -14.60
C ASP A 79 12.50 10.93 -13.91
N VAL A 80 13.00 10.71 -12.69
CA VAL A 80 12.65 9.55 -11.86
C VAL A 80 11.17 9.63 -11.45
N ARG A 81 10.68 10.81 -11.10
CA ARG A 81 9.28 11.06 -10.77
C ARG A 81 8.34 10.77 -11.93
N ASN A 82 8.67 11.23 -13.13
CA ASN A 82 7.90 10.96 -14.33
C ASN A 82 7.91 9.47 -14.71
N SER A 83 9.06 8.82 -14.59
CA SER A 83 9.20 7.38 -14.86
C SER A 83 8.42 6.52 -13.86
N LEU A 84 8.48 6.86 -12.57
CA LEU A 84 7.75 6.15 -11.51
C LEU A 84 6.23 6.39 -11.60
N ASN A 85 5.79 7.61 -11.89
CA ASN A 85 4.38 7.89 -12.15
C ASN A 85 3.85 7.08 -13.33
N ARG A 86 4.63 6.93 -14.41
CA ARG A 86 4.28 6.09 -15.56
C ARG A 86 4.25 4.61 -15.22
N LEU A 87 5.18 4.11 -14.41
CA LEU A 87 5.26 2.69 -14.02
C LEU A 87 4.20 2.28 -12.98
N LYS A 88 3.83 3.18 -12.07
CA LYS A 88 2.90 2.90 -10.95
C LYS A 88 1.46 3.36 -11.22
N GLY A 89 1.21 4.04 -12.33
CA GLY A 89 -0.14 4.29 -12.85
C GLY A 89 -0.93 5.40 -12.13
N GLY A 90 -0.26 6.35 -11.48
CA GLY A 90 -0.93 7.47 -10.81
C GLY A 90 -0.07 8.14 -9.75
N ASP A 91 -0.65 9.14 -9.08
CA ASP A 91 -0.04 10.06 -8.10
C ASP A 91 0.64 9.31 -6.93
N VAL A 92 1.91 8.91 -7.12
CA VAL A 92 2.73 8.29 -6.08
C VAL A 92 3.39 9.40 -5.28
N THR A 93 3.21 9.38 -3.96
CA THR A 93 3.97 10.26 -3.07
C THR A 93 5.40 9.77 -3.03
N MET A 94 6.32 10.59 -3.53
CA MET A 94 7.74 10.25 -3.64
C MET A 94 8.54 10.99 -2.59
N GLU A 95 9.30 10.22 -1.82
CA GLU A 95 10.27 10.75 -0.87
C GLU A 95 11.66 10.34 -1.32
N PHE A 96 12.51 11.34 -1.57
CA PHE A 96 13.90 11.14 -1.94
C PHE A 96 14.77 11.23 -0.69
N ALA A 97 15.48 10.15 -0.36
CA ALA A 97 16.41 10.10 0.76
C ALA A 97 17.83 9.81 0.26
N THR A 98 18.83 10.49 0.81
CA THR A 98 20.24 10.20 0.52
C THR A 98 20.73 9.19 1.54
N ASN A 99 21.16 8.00 1.10
CA ASN A 99 21.70 6.96 1.96
C ASN A 99 23.16 6.68 1.59
N PRO A 100 24.14 7.20 2.35
CA PRO A 100 25.56 7.05 2.07
C PRO A 100 26.09 5.61 2.26
N ASP A 101 25.31 4.72 2.88
CA ASP A 101 25.67 3.29 3.01
C ASP A 101 25.46 2.51 1.70
N LEU A 102 24.81 3.12 0.70
CA LEU A 102 24.71 2.55 -0.64
C LEU A 102 26.04 2.74 -1.37
N ILE A 103 26.71 1.64 -1.67
CA ILE A 103 28.01 1.61 -2.37
C ILE A 103 27.87 2.06 -3.85
N GLY A 104 26.63 2.19 -4.35
CA GLY A 104 26.29 2.81 -5.62
C GLY A 104 24.88 2.42 -6.10
N GLY A 105 24.16 3.37 -6.72
CA GLY A 105 22.85 3.15 -7.34
C GLY A 105 21.65 3.75 -6.59
N MET A 106 20.46 3.45 -7.10
CA MET A 106 19.17 3.96 -6.61
C MET A 106 18.28 2.78 -6.22
N ARG A 107 17.70 2.83 -5.02
CA ARG A 107 16.82 1.81 -4.47
C ARG A 107 15.42 2.37 -4.33
N VAL A 108 14.47 1.80 -5.05
CA VAL A 108 13.04 2.15 -4.97
C VAL A 108 12.34 1.10 -4.12
N LYS A 109 11.76 1.51 -2.99
CA LYS A 109 10.88 0.67 -2.16
C LYS A 109 9.43 1.03 -2.37
#